data_AF-A0A7J4MW14-F1
#
_entry.id   AF-A0A7J4MW14-F1
#
_cell.length_a   1.000
_cell.length_b   1.000
_cell.length_c   1.000
_cell.angle_alpha   90.00
_cell.angle_beta   90.00
_cell.angle_gamma   90.00
#
_symmetry.space_group_name_H-M   'P 1'
#
loop_
_entity.id
_entity.type
_entity.pdbx_description
1 polymer ?
#
loop_
_entity_poly.entity_id
_entity_poly.type
_entity_poly.pdbx_seq_one_letter_code
_entity_poly.pdbx_strand_id
1 'polypeptide(L)'
;MRTILIILILVLSAMQVQGASAWSVKNHHDIAEKVYSEMPEDVRNRMSLDEMKNGADDPDTVFLDFKYHVYPYNLEKANFWLNQGKISYDAGNYRYASYCYGVASHYISDGICGPHTSS
;
A
#
# COMPACT_ATOMS: atom_id res chain seq x y z
N MET A 1 -30.31 19.17 24.52
CA MET A 1 -28.84 19.32 24.36
C MET A 1 -28.11 17.97 24.33
N ARG A 2 -28.34 17.06 25.28
CA ARG A 2 -27.64 15.75 25.33
C ARG A 2 -27.82 14.89 24.06
N THR A 3 -29.04 14.81 23.52
CA THR A 3 -29.31 14.05 22.28
C THR A 3 -28.65 14.66 21.05
N ILE A 4 -28.61 16.00 20.96
CA ILE A 4 -27.95 16.72 19.85
C ILE A 4 -26.45 16.48 19.88
N LEU A 5 -25.84 16.52 21.07
CA LEU A 5 -24.41 16.23 21.25
C LEU A 5 -24.07 14.78 20.84
N ILE A 6 -24.91 13.81 21.21
CA ILE A 6 -24.72 12.40 20.83
C ILE A 6 -24.79 12.23 19.31
N ILE A 7 -25.78 12.88 18.65
CA ILE A 7 -25.91 12.82 17.19
C ILE A 7 -24.69 13.46 16.51
N LEU A 8 -24.20 14.60 17.02
CA LEU A 8 -23.02 15.26 16.48
C LEU A 8 -21.77 14.36 16.58
N ILE A 9 -21.58 13.70 17.72
CA ILE A 9 -20.47 12.74 17.90
C ILE A 9 -20.59 11.57 16.92
N LEU A 10 -21.78 10.98 16.76
CA LEU A 10 -21.99 9.86 15.83
C LEU A 10 -21.73 10.27 14.37
N VAL A 11 -22.16 11.45 13.97
CA VAL A 11 -21.91 11.98 12.62
C VAL A 11 -20.40 12.21 12.40
N LEU A 12 -19.71 12.83 13.36
CA LEU A 12 -18.26 13.04 13.29
C LEU A 12 -17.49 11.71 13.24
N SER A 13 -17.89 10.70 14.01
CA SER A 13 -17.30 9.36 13.97
C SER A 13 -17.53 8.66 12.62
N ALA A 14 -18.73 8.78 12.04
CA ALA A 14 -19.04 8.20 10.73
C ALA A 14 -18.22 8.84 9.60
N MET A 15 -17.87 10.12 9.71
CA MET A 15 -17.00 10.81 8.73
C MET A 15 -15.56 10.28 8.72
N GLN A 16 -15.09 9.62 9.78
CA GLN A 16 -13.73 9.04 9.86
C GLN A 16 -13.63 7.64 9.21
N VAL A 17 -14.76 6.97 8.93
CA VAL A 17 -14.78 5.58 8.41
C VAL A 17 -14.18 5.49 7.00
N GLN A 18 -14.34 6.53 6.18
CA GLN A 18 -13.82 6.55 4.80
C GLN A 18 -12.29 6.53 4.75
N GLY A 19 -11.62 7.22 5.68
CA GLY A 19 -10.16 7.22 5.78
C GLY A 19 -9.62 5.84 6.19
N ALA A 20 -10.20 5.22 7.22
CA ALA A 20 -9.81 3.89 7.67
C ALA A 20 -10.04 2.81 6.60
N SER A 21 -11.10 2.95 5.78
CA SER A 21 -11.34 2.07 4.65
C SER A 21 -10.29 2.26 3.55
N ALA A 22 -9.74 3.48 3.39
CA ALA A 22 -8.72 3.80 2.40
C ALA A 22 -7.42 3.01 2.62
N TRP A 23 -7.07 2.71 3.88
CA TRP A 23 -5.85 2.00 4.30
C TRP A 23 -6.10 0.54 4.69
N SER A 24 -7.20 -0.04 4.22
CA SER A 24 -7.42 -1.46 4.48
C SER A 24 -6.47 -2.31 3.63
N VAL A 25 -6.03 -3.45 4.16
CA VAL A 25 -5.33 -4.51 3.41
C VAL A 25 -6.01 -4.80 2.07
N LYS A 26 -7.35 -4.77 2.04
CA LYS A 26 -8.12 -4.92 0.81
C LYS A 26 -7.76 -3.87 -0.25
N ASN A 27 -7.64 -2.60 0.11
CA ASN A 27 -7.29 -1.57 -0.85
C ASN A 27 -5.86 -1.72 -1.35
N HIS A 28 -4.92 -2.08 -0.48
CA HIS A 28 -3.55 -2.38 -0.92
C HIS A 28 -3.52 -3.57 -1.89
N HIS A 29 -4.33 -4.61 -1.66
CA HIS A 29 -4.49 -5.70 -2.62
C HIS A 29 -5.11 -5.25 -3.95
N ASP A 30 -6.16 -4.41 -3.90
CA ASP A 30 -6.81 -3.88 -5.12
C ASP A 30 -5.82 -3.04 -5.95
N ILE A 31 -4.97 -2.24 -5.28
CA ILE A 31 -3.91 -1.47 -5.93
C ILE A 31 -2.84 -2.40 -6.52
N ALA A 32 -2.37 -3.39 -5.77
CA ALA A 32 -1.39 -4.37 -6.26
C ALA A 32 -1.91 -5.13 -7.50
N GLU A 33 -3.18 -5.51 -7.50
CA GLU A 33 -3.86 -6.14 -8.63
C GLU A 33 -3.96 -5.21 -9.84
N LYS A 34 -4.30 -3.94 -9.60
CA LYS A 34 -4.33 -2.93 -10.65
C LYS A 34 -2.95 -2.74 -11.28
N VAL A 35 -1.91 -2.57 -10.47
CA VAL A 35 -0.52 -2.46 -10.93
C VAL A 35 -0.12 -3.69 -11.74
N TYR A 36 -0.38 -4.90 -11.22
CA TYR A 36 -0.10 -6.15 -11.94
C TYR A 36 -0.82 -6.20 -13.30
N SER A 37 -2.11 -5.86 -13.34
CA SER A 37 -2.92 -5.92 -14.56
C SER A 37 -2.45 -4.93 -15.64
N GLU A 38 -1.88 -3.79 -15.24
CA GLU A 38 -1.38 -2.75 -16.13
C GLU A 38 0.07 -2.94 -16.58
N MET A 39 0.80 -3.91 -16.02
CA MET A 39 2.14 -4.26 -16.48
C MET A 39 2.11 -4.71 -17.95
N PRO A 40 3.19 -4.43 -18.72
CA PRO A 40 3.39 -5.05 -20.04
C PRO A 40 3.26 -6.57 -19.98
N GLU A 41 2.65 -7.19 -20.98
CA GLU A 41 2.33 -8.62 -20.95
C GLU A 41 3.56 -9.52 -20.75
N ASP A 42 4.68 -9.19 -21.40
CA ASP A 42 5.94 -9.91 -21.30
C ASP A 42 6.58 -9.83 -19.90
N VAL A 43 6.33 -8.73 -19.19
CA VAL A 43 6.71 -8.55 -17.78
C VAL A 43 5.72 -9.31 -16.90
N ARG A 44 4.41 -9.04 -17.03
CA ARG A 44 3.34 -9.61 -16.21
C ARG A 44 3.37 -11.14 -16.20
N ASN A 45 3.64 -11.77 -17.34
CA ASN A 45 3.69 -13.24 -17.47
C ASN A 45 4.84 -13.90 -16.67
N ARG A 46 5.82 -13.12 -16.19
CA ARG A 46 6.90 -13.61 -15.32
C ARG A 46 6.60 -13.37 -13.84
N MET A 47 5.67 -12.47 -13.54
CA MET A 47 5.37 -11.99 -12.20
C MET A 47 4.29 -12.85 -11.54
N SER A 48 4.16 -12.72 -10.23
CA SER A 48 3.14 -13.40 -9.43
C SER A 48 2.24 -12.37 -8.74
N LEU A 49 0.94 -12.38 -9.07
CA LEU A 49 -0.05 -11.54 -8.42
C LEU A 49 -0.15 -11.85 -6.92
N ASP A 50 -0.08 -13.13 -6.53
CA ASP A 50 -0.17 -13.53 -5.12
C ASP A 50 0.99 -12.94 -4.30
N GLU A 51 2.20 -12.96 -4.85
CA GLU A 51 3.36 -12.37 -4.17
C GLU A 51 3.28 -10.85 -4.12
N MET A 52 2.73 -10.21 -5.17
CA MET A 52 2.46 -8.77 -5.11
C MET A 52 1.44 -8.42 -4.01
N LYS A 53 0.41 -9.25 -3.80
CA LYS A 53 -0.56 -9.08 -2.72
C LYS A 53 0.09 -9.28 -1.34
N ASN A 54 0.87 -10.35 -1.15
CA ASN A 54 1.66 -10.58 0.07
C ASN A 54 2.68 -9.46 0.35
N GLY A 55 3.21 -8.82 -0.69
CA GLY A 55 4.07 -7.66 -0.50
C GLY A 55 3.26 -6.42 -0.07
N ALA A 56 2.04 -6.29 -0.55
CA ALA A 56 1.22 -5.10 -0.34
C ALA A 56 0.56 -5.05 1.05
N ASP A 57 0.47 -6.15 1.79
CA ASP A 57 -0.08 -6.22 3.15
C ASP A 57 0.99 -6.33 4.25
N ASP A 58 2.17 -6.85 3.93
CA ASP A 58 3.26 -7.05 4.88
C ASP A 58 3.70 -5.79 5.65
N PRO A 59 3.74 -4.57 5.07
CA PRO A 59 4.04 -3.36 5.86
C PRO A 59 3.11 -3.17 7.07
N ASP A 60 1.82 -3.43 6.89
CA ASP A 60 0.79 -3.29 7.93
C ASP A 60 0.64 -4.49 8.86
N THR A 61 1.10 -5.67 8.43
CA THR A 61 0.78 -6.93 9.12
C THR A 61 2.00 -7.70 9.64
N VAL A 62 3.16 -7.51 9.01
CA VAL A 62 4.42 -8.21 9.33
C VAL A 62 5.50 -7.24 9.76
N PHE A 63 5.78 -6.18 8.98
CA PHE A 63 6.82 -5.22 9.31
C PHE A 63 6.39 -4.30 10.45
N LEU A 64 5.11 -3.92 10.46
CA LEU A 64 4.49 -3.04 11.45
C LEU A 64 5.27 -1.72 11.58
N ASP A 65 5.79 -1.22 10.46
CA ASP A 65 6.71 -0.09 10.41
C ASP A 65 6.00 1.23 10.08
N PHE A 66 4.86 1.48 10.75
CA PHE A 66 3.91 2.59 10.55
C PHE A 66 4.54 4.00 10.40
N LYS A 67 5.75 4.22 10.90
CA LYS A 67 6.53 5.45 10.63
C LYS A 67 6.73 5.70 9.13
N TYR A 68 6.84 4.66 8.33
CA TYR A 68 7.11 4.73 6.89
C TYR A 68 5.85 4.74 6.03
N HIS A 69 4.66 4.80 6.63
CA HIS A 69 3.39 4.92 5.91
C HIS A 69 3.07 6.39 5.61
N VAL A 70 4.05 7.30 5.82
CA VAL A 70 3.84 8.73 5.75
C VAL A 70 4.93 9.45 4.97
N TYR A 71 4.55 10.52 4.25
CA TYR A 71 5.53 11.37 3.59
C TYR A 71 6.36 12.16 4.62
N PRO A 72 7.69 12.31 4.45
CA PRO A 72 8.51 11.83 3.32
C PRO A 72 9.12 10.44 3.51
N TYR A 73 8.93 9.79 4.65
CA TYR A 73 9.60 8.52 4.99
C TYR A 73 9.20 7.36 4.07
N ASN A 74 7.95 7.34 3.64
CA ASN A 74 7.43 6.33 2.70
C ASN A 74 8.20 6.32 1.36
N LEU A 75 8.70 7.48 0.90
CA LEU A 75 9.45 7.60 -0.34
C LEU A 75 10.77 6.84 -0.27
N GLU A 76 11.44 6.86 0.89
CA GLU A 76 12.67 6.08 1.11
C GLU A 76 12.39 4.58 0.94
N LYS A 77 11.33 4.07 1.59
CA LYS A 77 10.94 2.67 1.49
C LYS A 77 10.46 2.27 0.11
N ALA A 78 9.64 3.09 -0.53
CA ALA A 78 9.19 2.87 -1.90
C ALA A 78 10.40 2.71 -2.84
N ASN A 79 11.37 3.62 -2.77
CA ASN A 79 12.59 3.55 -3.58
C ASN A 79 13.44 2.32 -3.26
N PHE A 80 13.60 1.97 -1.98
CA PHE A 80 14.31 0.78 -1.57
C PHE A 80 13.69 -0.48 -2.21
N TRP A 81 12.38 -0.66 -2.08
CA TRP A 81 11.69 -1.84 -2.58
C TRP A 81 11.59 -1.88 -4.11
N LEU A 82 11.45 -0.74 -4.78
CA LEU A 82 11.58 -0.66 -6.24
C LEU A 82 12.97 -1.13 -6.71
N ASN A 83 14.03 -0.71 -6.02
CA ASN A 83 15.39 -1.14 -6.35
C ASN A 83 15.61 -2.64 -6.09
N GLN A 84 15.12 -3.18 -4.97
CA GLN A 84 15.17 -4.62 -4.71
C GLN A 84 14.38 -5.42 -5.74
N GLY A 85 13.21 -4.92 -6.15
CA GLY A 85 12.39 -5.52 -7.19
C GLY A 85 13.12 -5.57 -8.52
N LYS A 86 13.76 -4.47 -8.92
CA LYS A 86 14.57 -4.41 -10.14
C LYS A 86 15.74 -5.39 -10.10
N ILE A 87 16.55 -5.38 -9.04
CA ILE A 87 17.69 -6.30 -8.88
C ILE A 87 17.22 -7.75 -8.98
N SER A 88 16.13 -8.08 -8.30
CA SER A 88 15.56 -9.43 -8.29
C SER A 88 15.02 -9.84 -9.67
N TYR A 89 14.35 -8.92 -10.36
CA TYR A 89 13.82 -9.16 -11.70
C TYR A 89 14.95 -9.42 -12.70
N ASP A 90 16.00 -8.58 -12.68
CA ASP A 90 17.17 -8.70 -13.56
C ASP A 90 17.94 -10.02 -13.30
N ALA A 91 17.91 -10.51 -12.06
CA ALA A 91 18.49 -11.81 -11.67
C ALA A 91 17.58 -13.01 -11.99
N GLY A 92 16.38 -12.81 -12.55
CA GLY A 92 15.41 -13.87 -12.84
C GLY A 92 14.65 -14.38 -11.60
N ASN A 93 14.83 -13.76 -10.43
CA ASN A 93 14.05 -14.05 -9.22
C ASN A 93 12.72 -13.31 -9.25
N TYR A 94 11.86 -13.68 -10.20
CA TYR A 94 10.60 -12.98 -10.45
C TYR A 94 9.62 -13.07 -9.28
N ARG A 95 9.66 -14.16 -8.51
CA ARG A 95 8.82 -14.34 -7.32
C ARG A 95 9.12 -13.27 -6.29
N TYR A 96 10.39 -13.08 -5.93
CA TYR A 96 10.77 -12.03 -4.99
C TYR A 96 10.65 -10.63 -5.59
N ALA A 97 10.91 -10.46 -6.89
CA ALA A 97 10.65 -9.20 -7.57
C ALA A 97 9.18 -8.77 -7.46
N SER A 98 8.26 -9.72 -7.61
CA SER A 98 6.82 -9.51 -7.45
C SER A 98 6.49 -9.04 -6.04
N TYR A 99 7.00 -9.76 -5.03
CA TYR A 99 6.89 -9.34 -3.64
C TYR A 99 7.38 -7.91 -3.41
N CYS A 100 8.59 -7.58 -3.87
CA CYS A 100 9.16 -6.24 -3.73
C CYS A 100 8.30 -5.15 -4.38
N TYR A 101 7.75 -5.37 -5.57
CA TYR A 101 6.88 -4.38 -6.20
C TYR A 101 5.51 -4.27 -5.50
N GLY A 102 5.02 -5.36 -4.90
CA GLY A 102 3.88 -5.32 -3.98
C GLY A 102 4.14 -4.38 -2.81
N VAL A 103 5.25 -4.58 -2.10
CA VAL A 103 5.66 -3.72 -0.98
C VAL A 103 5.87 -2.27 -1.42
N ALA A 104 6.48 -2.04 -2.58
CA ALA A 104 6.65 -0.69 -3.11
C ALA A 104 5.30 -0.02 -3.37
N SER A 105 4.33 -0.74 -3.94
CA SER A 105 3.00 -0.19 -4.23
C SER A 105 2.27 0.25 -2.98
N HIS A 106 2.43 -0.48 -1.86
CA HIS A 106 1.91 -0.12 -0.56
C HIS A 106 2.42 1.27 -0.13
N TYR A 107 3.74 1.44 0.02
CA TYR A 107 4.31 2.71 0.49
C TYR A 107 4.05 3.88 -0.46
N ILE A 108 3.98 3.64 -1.77
CA ILE A 108 3.60 4.68 -2.75
C ILE A 108 2.17 5.13 -2.51
N SER A 109 1.23 4.19 -2.36
CA SER A 109 -0.18 4.50 -2.17
C SER A 109 -0.45 5.26 -0.87
N ASP A 110 0.25 4.90 0.20
CA ASP A 110 0.17 5.58 1.50
C ASP A 110 0.68 7.02 1.47
N GLY A 111 1.64 7.33 0.58
CA GLY A 111 2.13 8.69 0.40
C GLY A 111 1.16 9.65 -0.25
N ILE A 112 0.17 9.13 -0.97
CA ILE A 112 -0.75 9.90 -1.82
C ILE A 112 -2.12 10.04 -1.12
N CYS A 113 -2.48 9.08 -0.26
CA CYS A 113 -3.72 9.07 0.47
C CYS A 113 -3.54 9.65 1.90
N GLY A 114 -4.10 10.83 2.15
CA GLY A 114 -4.08 11.49 3.48
C GLY A 114 -4.63 10.61 4.61
N PRO A 115 -4.28 10.87 5.90
CA PRO A 115 -3.79 12.14 6.43
C PRO A 115 -2.28 12.35 6.28
N HIS A 116 -1.57 11.37 5.71
CA HIS A 116 -0.11 11.35 5.59
C HIS A 116 0.50 12.33 4.58
N THR A 117 -0.33 13.20 3.99
CA THR A 117 0.07 14.35 3.17
C THR A 117 0.20 15.66 3.98
N SER A 118 0.02 15.64 5.30
CA SER A 118 0.25 16.84 6.12
C SER A 118 1.69 16.91 6.62
N SER A 119 2.49 17.70 5.91
CA SER A 119 3.66 18.40 6.47
C SER A 119 3.25 19.37 7.57
#